data_AF-A0A7C0VUG2-F1
#
_entry.id   AF-A0A7C0VUG2-F1
#
_cell.length_a   1.000
_cell.length_b   1.000
_cell.length_c   1.000
_cell.angle_alpha   90.00
_cell.angle_beta   90.00
_cell.angle_gamma   90.00
#
_symmetry.space_group_name_H-M   'P 1'
#
loop_
_entity.id
_entity.type
_entity.pdbx_description
1 polymer ?
#
loop_
_entity_poly.entity_id
_entity_poly.type
_entity_poly.pdbx_seq_one_letter_code
_entity_poly.pdbx_strand_id
1 'polypeptide(L)' 'MSKPFYVRFEVPEELAEKAYLALAKAKETGRIRKGTNETTKAVERGLAKLVLIAEDVDPPEIVAHL' A
#
# COMPACT_ATOMS: atom_id res chain seq x y z
N MET A 1 -17.76 2.68 -11.50
CA MET A 1 -17.75 3.28 -10.15
C MET A 1 -16.61 4.27 -10.10
N SER A 2 -16.80 5.44 -9.50
CA SER A 2 -15.69 6.37 -9.24
C SER A 2 -14.73 5.73 -8.24
N LYS A 3 -13.42 5.93 -8.43
CA LYS A 3 -12.43 5.45 -7.45
C LYS A 3 -12.68 6.10 -6.07
N PRO A 4 -12.36 5.42 -4.95
CA PRO A 4 -12.41 6.04 -3.63
C PRO A 4 -11.55 7.30 -3.54
N PHE A 5 -11.93 8.24 -2.67
CA PHE A 5 -11.27 9.54 -2.55
C PHE A 5 -9.79 9.46 -2.15
N TYR A 6 -9.35 8.36 -1.52
CA TYR A 6 -7.95 8.14 -1.16
C TYR A 6 -7.08 7.70 -2.34
N VAL A 7 -7.66 7.35 -3.49
CA VAL A 7 -6.91 7.01 -4.71
C VAL A 7 -6.59 8.30 -5.46
N ARG A 8 -5.37 8.82 -5.24
CA ARG A 8 -4.96 10.15 -5.68
C ARG A 8 -4.49 10.23 -7.13
N PHE A 9 -4.17 9.09 -7.74
CA PHE A 9 -3.70 8.99 -9.12
C PHE A 9 -4.00 7.59 -9.67
N GLU A 10 -4.02 7.47 -10.99
CA GLU A 10 -4.15 6.18 -11.65
C GLU A 10 -2.79 5.47 -11.74
N VAL A 11 -2.79 4.18 -11.43
CA VAL A 11 -1.62 3.31 -11.57
C VAL A 11 -1.85 2.42 -12.79
N PRO A 12 -0.96 2.45 -13.81
CA PRO A 12 -1.02 1.51 -14.92
C PRO A 12 -0.97 0.06 -14.42
N GLU A 13 -1.72 -0.84 -15.05
CA GLU A 13 -1.82 -2.25 -14.64
C GLU A 13 -0.44 -2.93 -14.54
N GLU A 14 0.42 -2.73 -15.55
CA GLU A 14 1.79 -3.26 -15.56
C GLU A 14 2.62 -2.76 -14.35
N LEU A 15 2.40 -1.53 -13.91
CA LEU A 15 3.10 -0.99 -12.74
C LEU A 15 2.57 -1.60 -11.44
N ALA A 16 1.25 -1.81 -11.35
CA ALA A 16 0.62 -2.50 -10.22
C ALA A 16 1.14 -3.94 -10.08
N GLU A 17 1.24 -4.68 -11.18
CA GLU A 17 1.83 -6.03 -11.20
C GLU A 17 3.28 -6.04 -10.71
N LYS A 18 4.10 -5.10 -11.19
CA LYS A 18 5.49 -4.95 -10.72
C LYS A 18 5.58 -4.62 -9.24
N ALA A 19 4.65 -3.83 -8.71
CA ALA A 19 4.57 -3.53 -7.29
C ALA A 19 4.27 -4.78 -6.45
N TYR A 20 3.35 -5.65 -6.91
CA TYR A 20 3.09 -6.93 -6.25
C TYR A 20 4.31 -7.86 -6.28
N LEU A 21 5.02 -7.94 -7.41
CA LEU A 21 6.26 -8.72 -7.52
C LEU A 21 7.35 -8.19 -6.58
N ALA A 22 7.49 -6.87 -6.45
CA ALA A 22 8.43 -6.26 -5.52
C ALA A 22 8.08 -6.61 -4.05
N LEU A 23 6.80 -6.56 -3.68
CA LEU A 23 6.32 -6.96 -2.35
C LEU A 23 6.56 -8.45 -2.08
N ALA A 24 6.32 -9.32 -3.06
CA ALA A 24 6.55 -10.77 -2.97
C ALA A 24 8.04 -11.08 -2.70
N LYS A 25 8.94 -10.48 -3.48
CA LYS A 25 10.39 -10.60 -3.26
C LYS A 25 10.81 -10.07 -1.89
N ALA A 26 10.32 -8.90 -1.48
CA ALA A 26 10.63 -8.32 -0.17
C ALA A 26 10.14 -9.20 1.00
N LYS A 27 9.02 -9.92 0.82
CA LYS A 27 8.51 -10.89 1.79
C LYS A 27 9.42 -12.12 1.90
N GLU A 28 10.00 -12.59 0.80
CA GLU A 28 10.90 -13.75 0.77
C GLU A 28 12.28 -13.43 1.34
N THR A 29 12.84 -12.26 1.02
CA THR A 29 14.23 -11.92 1.35
C THR A 29 14.37 -11.04 2.58
N GLY A 30 13.26 -10.59 3.18
CA GLY A 30 13.30 -9.53 4.20
C GLY A 30 12.11 -9.55 5.16
N ARG A 31 11.64 -8.35 5.51
CA ARG A 31 10.51 -8.16 6.42
C ARG A 31 9.55 -7.15 5.81
N ILE A 32 8.27 -7.51 5.77
CA ILE A 32 7.18 -6.62 5.39
C ILE A 32 6.27 -6.38 6.59
N ARG A 33 5.58 -5.23 6.60
CA ARG A 33 4.49 -4.94 7.51
C ARG A 33 3.16 -5.11 6.76
N LYS A 34 2.14 -5.59 7.46
CA LYS A 34 0.82 -5.85 6.88
C LYS A 34 -0.26 -5.23 7.76
N GLY A 35 -1.30 -4.72 7.12
CA GLY A 35 -2.40 -4.02 7.78
C GLY A 35 -2.07 -2.57 8.09
N THR A 36 -3.10 -1.72 8.09
CA THR A 36 -2.99 -0.27 8.19
C THR A 36 -2.21 0.21 9.41
N ASN A 37 -2.45 -0.38 10.59
CA ASN A 37 -1.80 0.05 11.83
C ASN A 37 -0.28 -0.11 11.79
N GLU A 38 0.22 -1.25 11.31
CA GLU A 38 1.66 -1.51 11.23
C GLU A 38 2.32 -0.71 10.09
N THR A 39 1.59 -0.50 8.98
CA THR A 39 2.02 0.38 7.89
C THR A 39 2.18 1.81 8.39
N THR A 40 1.19 2.36 9.10
CA THR A 40 1.23 3.72 9.67
C THR A 40 2.44 3.90 10.57
N LYS A 41 2.65 2.98 11.53
CA LYS A 41 3.81 3.01 12.43
C LYS A 41 5.14 2.96 11.65
N ALA A 42 5.21 2.20 10.56
CA ALA A 42 6.43 2.09 9.76
C ALA A 42 6.72 3.38 8.99
N VAL A 43 5.69 4.07 8.50
CA VAL A 43 5.79 5.39 7.85
C VAL A 43 6.22 6.45 8.86
N GLU A 44 5.52 6.56 9.99
CA GLU A 44 5.81 7.54 11.05
C GLU A 44 7.23 7.40 11.63
N ARG A 45 7.74 6.16 11.72
CA ARG A 45 9.11 5.88 12.19
C ARG A 45 10.18 6.04 11.10
N GLY A 46 9.81 6.43 9.87
CA GLY A 46 10.74 6.59 8.75
C GLY A 46 11.38 5.27 8.25
N LEU A 47 10.76 4.13 8.57
CA LEU A 47 11.28 2.81 8.22
C LEU A 47 10.76 2.33 6.85
N ALA A 48 9.56 2.77 6.46
CA ALA A 48 8.92 2.37 5.21
C ALA A 48 9.70 2.91 3.99
N LYS A 49 9.94 2.04 3.00
CA LYS A 49 10.55 2.41 1.70
C LYS A 49 9.53 2.46 0.57
N LEU A 50 8.50 1.62 0.66
CA LEU A 50 7.37 1.55 -0.25
C LEU A 50 6.14 1.12 0.55
N VAL A 51 5.00 1.74 0.29
CA VAL A 51 3.70 1.38 0.85
C VAL A 51 2.75 1.09 -0.31
N LEU A 52 2.00 0.00 -0.21
CA LEU A 52 0.95 -0.35 -1.16
C LEU A 52 -0.39 -0.30 -0.42
N ILE A 53 -1.33 0.43 -1.01
CA ILE A 53 -2.70 0.60 -0.50
C ILE A 53 -3.62 -0.01 -1.55
N ALA A 54 -4.52 -0.89 -1.12
CA ALA A 54 -5.52 -1.47 -2.03
C ALA A 54 -6.56 -0.41 -2.40
N GLU A 55 -7.08 -0.44 -3.63
CA GLU A 55 -8.08 0.53 -4.12
C GLU A 55 -9.53 0.16 -3.73
N ASP A 56 -9.73 -1.00 -3.11
CA ASP A 56 -11.03 -1.58 -2.73
C ASP A 56 -11.21 -1.69 -1.21
N VAL A 57 -10.48 -0.91 -0.43
CA VAL A 57 -10.63 -0.87 1.03
C VAL A 57 -11.99 -0.30 1.42
N ASP A 58 -12.70 -1.04 2.27
CA ASP A 58 -13.99 -0.68 2.85
C ASP A 58 -13.97 -0.92 4.38
N PRO A 59 -14.32 0.08 5.22
CA PRO A 59 -14.58 1.48 4.86
C PRO A 59 -13.31 2.24 4.42
N PRO A 60 -13.41 3.16 3.44
CA PRO A 60 -12.28 3.86 2.84
C PRO A 60 -11.46 4.70 3.84
N GLU A 61 -12.09 5.15 4.93
CA GLU A 61 -11.48 5.95 6.00
C GLU A 61 -10.32 5.23 6.69
N ILE A 62 -10.27 3.89 6.63
CA ILE A 62 -9.20 3.10 7.25
C ILE A 62 -7.83 3.46 6.67
N VAL A 63 -7.76 3.80 5.37
CA VAL A 63 -6.48 4.08 4.68
C VAL A 63 -6.33 5.52 4.24
N ALA A 64 -7.32 6.36 4.52
CA ALA A 64 -7.37 7.76 4.05
C ALA A 64 -6.19 8.64 4.51
N HIS A 65 -5.55 8.29 5.63
CA HIS A 65 -4.41 9.04 6.19
C HIS A 65 -3.05 8.58 5.69
N LEU A 66 -2.99 7.46 4.95
CA LEU A 66 -1.76 6.94 4.35
C LEU A 66 -1.48 7.59 2.99
#